data_AF-A0A5C5WAV5-F1
#
_entry.id   AF-A0A5C5WAV5-F1
#
_cell.length_a   1.000
_cell.length_b   1.000
_cell.length_c   1.000
_cell.angle_alpha   90.00
_cell.angle_beta   90.00
_cell.angle_gamma   90.00
#
_symmetry.space_group_name_H-M   'P 1'
#
loop_
_entity.id
_entity.type
_entity.pdbx_description
1 polymer ?
#
loop_
_entity_poly.entity_id
_entity_poly.type
_entity_poly.pdbx_seq_one_letter_code
_entity_poly.pdbx_strand_id
1 'polypeptide(L)'
;MPKKHNRKLGILGAAMTTARIPGFSLQVMTAVRDDLEAVMIDSGYLNGAPFEWVTISLRYGLKNEDEPHYERINKEYGDLPLAIELDTNELRSCDRGELAKAFEIAALKALVHAGRKFNLEYAALESRLKAYVG
;
A
#
# COMPACT_ATOMS: atom_id res chain seq x y z
N MET A 1 -20.68 -16.80 1.22
CA MET A 1 -20.53 -16.25 -0.14
C MET A 1 -19.23 -16.77 -0.73
N PRO A 2 -19.14 -17.11 -2.02
CA PRO A 2 -17.86 -17.45 -2.63
C PRO A 2 -16.93 -16.23 -2.54
N LYS A 3 -15.67 -16.43 -2.15
CA LYS A 3 -14.65 -15.37 -2.13
C LYS A 3 -14.52 -14.78 -3.54
N LYS A 4 -14.64 -13.46 -3.67
CA LYS A 4 -14.54 -12.77 -4.96
C LYS A 4 -13.13 -12.82 -5.55
N HIS A 5 -12.09 -12.96 -4.72
CA HIS A 5 -10.71 -13.33 -5.08
C HIS A 5 -9.92 -13.83 -3.84
N ASN A 6 -8.70 -14.35 -4.06
CA ASN A 6 -7.84 -14.90 -3.00
C ASN A 6 -6.76 -13.93 -2.48
N ARG A 7 -6.78 -12.67 -2.88
CA ARG A 7 -5.79 -11.65 -2.47
C ARG A 7 -6.28 -10.93 -1.22
N LYS A 8 -5.34 -10.46 -0.39
CA LYS A 8 -5.56 -9.63 0.80
C LYS A 8 -5.06 -8.20 0.62
N LEU A 9 -4.19 -7.98 -0.36
CA LEU A 9 -3.66 -6.67 -0.70
C LEU A 9 -3.66 -6.45 -2.22
N GLY A 10 -4.24 -5.33 -2.65
CA GLY A 10 -4.06 -4.75 -3.97
C GLY A 10 -3.20 -3.49 -3.89
N ILE A 11 -2.28 -3.31 -4.84
CA ILE A 11 -1.57 -2.04 -5.05
C ILE A 11 -1.71 -1.67 -6.52
N LEU A 12 -2.05 -0.41 -6.79
CA LEU A 12 -2.14 0.14 -8.13
C LEU A 12 -1.45 1.51 -8.19
N GLY A 13 -0.99 1.89 -9.37
CA GLY A 13 -0.46 3.22 -9.66
C GLY A 13 -1.50 4.11 -10.30
N ALA A 14 -1.61 5.37 -9.85
CA ALA A 14 -2.46 6.38 -10.46
C ALA A 14 -1.62 7.62 -10.79
N ALA A 15 -1.55 7.99 -12.07
CA ALA A 15 -0.83 9.18 -12.50
C ALA A 15 -1.64 10.44 -12.15
N MET A 16 -1.07 11.32 -11.33
CA MET A 16 -1.59 12.67 -11.05
C MET A 16 -0.84 13.75 -11.85
N THR A 17 0.27 13.37 -12.49
CA THR A 17 1.10 14.24 -13.33
C THR A 17 1.35 13.60 -14.69
N THR A 18 1.94 14.35 -15.63
CA THR A 18 2.38 13.84 -16.95
C THR A 18 3.77 13.22 -16.91
N ALA A 19 4.43 13.19 -15.75
CA ALA A 19 5.77 12.64 -15.61
C ALA A 19 5.76 11.11 -15.76
N ARG A 20 6.81 10.59 -16.42
CA ARG A 20 6.95 9.16 -16.66
C ARG A 20 7.76 8.52 -15.56
N ILE A 21 7.14 7.56 -14.88
CA ILE A 21 7.80 6.66 -13.93
C ILE A 21 8.57 5.56 -14.64
N PRO A 22 9.57 4.94 -13.97
CA PRO A 22 10.39 3.89 -14.58
C PRO A 22 9.54 2.73 -15.15
N GLY A 23 9.93 2.21 -16.31
CA GLY A 23 9.18 1.17 -17.03
C GLY A 23 9.08 -0.17 -16.28
N PHE A 24 9.93 -0.40 -15.28
CA PHE A 24 9.89 -1.57 -14.40
C PHE A 24 8.99 -1.38 -13.16
N SER A 25 8.31 -0.23 -13.03
CA SER A 25 7.47 0.11 -11.87
C SER A 25 6.40 -0.93 -11.55
N LEU A 26 5.72 -1.48 -12.56
CA LEU A 26 4.70 -2.51 -12.34
C LEU A 26 5.29 -3.80 -11.73
N GLN A 27 6.46 -4.23 -12.19
CA GLN A 27 7.13 -5.43 -11.66
C GLN A 27 7.55 -5.21 -10.21
N VAL A 28 8.14 -4.06 -9.92
CA VAL A 28 8.53 -3.66 -8.57
C VAL A 28 7.32 -3.58 -7.63
N MET A 29 6.23 -2.94 -8.07
CA MET A 29 4.99 -2.84 -7.30
C MET A 29 4.36 -4.20 -7.01
N THR A 30 4.39 -5.11 -7.98
CA THR A 30 3.88 -6.48 -7.82
C THR A 30 4.66 -7.23 -6.74
N ALA A 31 5.99 -7.14 -6.76
CA ALA A 31 6.84 -7.76 -5.74
C ALA A 31 6.58 -7.19 -4.33
N VAL A 32 6.53 -5.86 -4.20
CA VAL A 32 6.21 -5.19 -2.92
C VAL A 32 4.85 -5.63 -2.39
N ARG A 33 3.83 -5.70 -3.25
CA ARG A 33 2.49 -6.16 -2.88
C ARG A 33 2.52 -7.61 -2.37
N ASP A 34 3.20 -8.52 -3.07
CA ASP A 34 3.27 -9.93 -2.68
C ASP A 34 3.98 -10.09 -1.33
N ASP A 35 5.08 -9.36 -1.12
CA ASP A 35 5.85 -9.39 0.13
C ASP A 35 5.05 -8.83 1.32
N LEU A 36 4.35 -7.70 1.13
CA LEU A 36 3.51 -7.12 2.19
C LEU A 36 2.25 -7.93 2.46
N GLU A 37 1.66 -8.55 1.43
CA GLU A 37 0.52 -9.44 1.59
C GLU A 37 0.86 -10.65 2.47
N ALA A 38 2.06 -11.23 2.30
CA ALA A 38 2.54 -12.31 3.16
C ALA A 38 2.59 -11.87 4.62
N VAL A 39 3.16 -10.68 4.91
CA VAL A 39 3.21 -10.12 6.27
C VAL A 39 1.80 -9.94 6.85
N MET A 40 0.86 -9.41 6.06
CA MET A 40 -0.53 -9.23 6.51
C MET A 40 -1.23 -10.55 6.85
N ILE A 41 -0.95 -11.60 6.07
CA ILE A 41 -1.52 -12.94 6.29
C ILE A 41 -0.92 -13.54 7.57
N ASP A 42 0.40 -13.53 7.68
CA ASP A 42 1.12 -14.16 8.80
C ASP A 42 0.84 -13.48 10.14
N SER A 43 0.67 -12.14 10.14
CA SER A 43 0.34 -11.40 11.36
C SER A 43 -1.15 -11.46 11.73
N GLY A 44 -2.01 -11.98 10.84
CA GLY A 44 -3.45 -11.91 11.02
C GLY A 44 -4.00 -10.48 10.97
N TYR A 45 -3.36 -9.59 10.19
CA TYR A 45 -3.71 -8.16 10.10
C TYR A 45 -5.21 -7.91 9.87
N LEU A 46 -5.88 -8.77 9.09
CA LEU A 46 -7.30 -8.61 8.76
C LEU A 46 -8.26 -9.28 9.76
N ASN A 47 -7.75 -9.85 10.85
CA ASN A 47 -8.59 -10.49 11.85
C ASN A 47 -9.46 -9.46 12.58
N GLY A 48 -10.77 -9.60 12.46
CA GLY A 48 -11.74 -8.66 13.05
C GLY A 48 -11.94 -7.36 12.25
N ALA A 49 -11.32 -7.22 11.07
CA ALA A 49 -11.53 -6.07 10.22
C ALA A 49 -12.97 -6.02 9.66
N PRO A 50 -13.58 -4.83 9.49
CA PRO A 50 -14.89 -4.68 8.84
C PRO A 50 -14.82 -4.79 7.30
N PHE A 51 -13.72 -5.31 6.77
CA PHE A 51 -13.42 -5.51 5.35
C PHE A 51 -12.58 -6.79 5.19
N GLU A 52 -12.57 -7.34 3.98
CA GLU A 52 -11.94 -8.62 3.64
C GLU A 52 -10.54 -8.50 3.04
N TRP A 53 -10.21 -7.32 2.49
CA TRP A 53 -8.95 -6.97 1.85
C TRP A 53 -8.79 -5.44 1.72
N VAL A 54 -7.60 -4.99 1.33
CA VAL A 54 -7.25 -3.57 1.18
C VAL A 54 -6.71 -3.31 -0.22
N THR A 55 -7.14 -2.21 -0.85
CA THR A 55 -6.53 -1.68 -2.08
C THR A 55 -5.81 -0.37 -1.78
N ILE A 56 -4.58 -0.22 -2.25
CA ILE A 56 -3.78 1.00 -2.10
C ILE A 56 -3.50 1.60 -3.48
N SER A 57 -3.97 2.82 -3.69
CA SER A 57 -3.63 3.65 -4.85
C SER A 57 -2.40 4.50 -4.54
N LEU A 58 -1.27 4.14 -5.13
CA LEU A 58 -0.06 4.96 -5.13
C LEU A 58 -0.23 6.09 -6.16
N ARG A 59 -0.51 7.29 -5.67
CA ARG A 59 -0.77 8.47 -6.51
C ARG A 59 0.55 9.15 -6.85
N TYR A 60 0.94 9.13 -8.12
CA TYR A 60 2.16 9.77 -8.60
C TYR A 60 1.92 11.27 -8.79
N GLY A 61 2.17 12.02 -7.73
CA GLY A 61 1.93 13.46 -7.61
C GLY A 61 3.21 14.25 -7.42
N LEU A 62 3.16 15.27 -6.57
CA LEU A 62 4.22 16.27 -6.36
C LEU A 62 4.74 16.30 -4.91
N LYS A 63 4.24 15.43 -4.04
CA LYS A 63 4.66 15.34 -2.64
C LYS A 63 4.57 13.90 -2.14
N ASN A 64 5.37 13.60 -1.12
CA ASN A 64 5.24 12.39 -0.34
C ASN A 64 4.30 12.64 0.85
N GLU A 65 3.21 11.88 0.94
CA GLU A 65 2.29 11.95 2.08
C GLU A 65 2.71 11.00 3.21
N ASP A 66 2.33 11.38 4.44
CA ASP A 66 2.52 10.55 5.63
C ASP A 66 1.27 9.75 6.03
N GLU A 67 0.10 10.24 5.63
CA GLU A 67 -1.20 9.63 5.95
C GLU A 67 -1.98 9.32 4.66
N PRO A 68 -2.70 8.18 4.60
CA PRO A 68 -3.50 7.83 3.45
C PRO A 68 -4.86 8.55 3.45
N HIS A 69 -5.37 8.77 2.25
CA HIS A 69 -6.77 9.11 2.00
C HIS A 69 -7.62 7.85 2.05
N TYR A 70 -8.79 7.94 2.69
CA TYR A 70 -9.75 6.83 2.81
C TYR A 70 -10.94 7.05 1.88
N GLU A 71 -11.39 5.98 1.23
CA GLU A 71 -12.73 5.91 0.68
C GLU A 71 -13.65 5.10 1.60
N ARG A 72 -14.95 5.07 1.27
CA ARG A 72 -15.90 4.22 2.00
C ARG A 72 -15.58 2.75 1.73
N ILE A 73 -15.67 1.92 2.78
CA ILE A 73 -15.57 0.46 2.62
C ILE A 73 -16.62 0.01 1.61
N ASN A 74 -16.15 -0.68 0.57
CA ASN A 74 -17.02 -1.23 -0.44
C ASN A 74 -17.64 -2.52 0.10
N LYS A 75 -18.83 -2.41 0.70
CA LYS A 75 -19.54 -3.56 1.31
C LYS A 75 -19.86 -4.67 0.32
N GLU A 76 -20.00 -4.36 -0.96
CA GLU A 76 -20.26 -5.38 -1.97
C GLU A 76 -19.02 -6.24 -2.21
N TYR A 77 -17.84 -5.63 -2.26
CA TYR A 77 -16.57 -6.30 -2.57
C TYR A 77 -15.67 -6.58 -1.36
N GLY A 78 -16.07 -6.12 -0.17
CA GLY A 78 -15.29 -6.23 1.06
C GLY A 78 -13.97 -5.45 1.03
N ASP A 79 -13.83 -4.45 0.15
CA ASP A 79 -12.58 -3.70 -0.02
C ASP A 79 -12.54 -2.46 0.88
N LEU A 80 -11.37 -2.19 1.46
CA LEU A 80 -11.02 -0.88 1.99
C LEU A 80 -10.11 -0.16 0.98
N PRO A 81 -10.62 0.83 0.23
CA PRO A 81 -9.79 1.61 -0.68
C PRO A 81 -9.03 2.70 0.09
N LEU A 82 -7.72 2.72 -0.10
CA LEU A 82 -6.77 3.70 0.41
C LEU A 82 -6.04 4.35 -0.76
N ALA A 83 -5.58 5.57 -0.56
CA ALA A 83 -4.66 6.22 -1.49
C ALA A 83 -3.61 7.04 -0.77
N ILE A 84 -2.40 7.13 -1.32
CA ILE A 84 -1.32 7.91 -0.74
C ILE A 84 -0.46 8.49 -1.86
N GLU A 85 -0.08 9.75 -1.74
CA GLU A 85 0.73 10.44 -2.75
C GLU A 85 2.23 10.21 -2.57
N LEU A 86 2.92 10.05 -3.70
CA LEU A 86 4.37 9.97 -3.83
C LEU A 86 4.87 11.08 -4.77
N ASP A 87 6.01 11.69 -4.45
CA ASP A 87 6.62 12.71 -5.30
C ASP A 87 7.23 12.06 -6.54
N THR A 88 6.62 12.31 -7.70
CA THR A 88 7.06 11.74 -8.97
C THR A 88 8.47 12.22 -9.37
N ASN A 89 8.92 13.39 -8.91
CA ASN A 89 10.25 13.90 -9.20
C ASN A 89 11.35 13.03 -8.57
N GLU A 90 11.07 12.45 -7.41
CA GLU A 90 11.95 11.47 -6.77
C GLU A 90 11.89 10.13 -7.51
N LEU A 91 10.67 9.65 -7.80
CA LEU A 91 10.46 8.33 -8.42
C LEU A 91 11.08 8.17 -9.82
N ARG A 92 11.10 9.23 -10.64
CA ARG A 92 11.58 9.17 -12.04
C ARG A 92 13.05 8.78 -12.17
N SER A 93 13.84 9.00 -11.12
CA SER A 93 15.29 8.77 -11.14
C SER A 93 15.67 7.51 -10.36
N CYS A 94 14.70 6.85 -9.70
CA CYS A 94 14.96 5.67 -8.91
C CYS A 94 15.41 4.49 -9.75
N ASP A 95 16.37 3.73 -9.23
CA ASP A 95 16.60 2.36 -9.66
C ASP A 95 15.50 1.42 -9.12
N ARG A 96 15.65 0.10 -9.37
CA ARG A 96 14.66 -0.89 -8.90
C ARG A 96 14.55 -0.96 -7.39
N GLY A 97 15.67 -0.88 -6.67
CA GLY A 97 15.71 -0.99 -5.21
C GLY A 97 15.15 0.25 -4.54
N GLU A 98 15.51 1.43 -5.05
CA GLU A 98 14.98 2.72 -4.57
C GLU A 98 13.46 2.81 -4.80
N LEU A 99 13.00 2.37 -5.97
CA LEU A 99 11.57 2.37 -6.30
C LEU A 99 10.79 1.37 -5.43
N ALA A 100 11.36 0.20 -5.17
CA ALA A 100 10.77 -0.80 -4.28
C ALA A 100 10.61 -0.24 -2.88
N LYS A 101 11.68 0.37 -2.34
CA LYS A 101 11.68 1.02 -1.03
C LYS A 101 10.62 2.13 -0.96
N ALA A 102 10.53 2.99 -1.98
CA ALA A 102 9.53 4.07 -2.01
C ALA A 102 8.09 3.53 -1.98
N PHE A 103 7.78 2.53 -2.81
CA PHE A 103 6.45 1.90 -2.84
C PHE A 103 6.13 1.18 -1.55
N GLU A 104 7.10 0.48 -0.97
CA GLU A 104 6.94 -0.26 0.27
C GLU A 104 6.70 0.68 1.45
N ILE A 105 7.46 1.75 1.59
CA ILE A 105 7.24 2.78 2.63
C ILE A 105 5.83 3.36 2.53
N ALA A 106 5.39 3.74 1.33
CA ALA A 106 4.05 4.31 1.13
C ALA A 106 2.94 3.32 1.49
N ALA A 107 3.05 2.06 1.05
CA ALA A 107 2.11 1.01 1.39
C ALA A 107 2.09 0.72 2.90
N LEU A 108 3.26 0.65 3.55
CA LEU A 108 3.38 0.45 4.99
C LEU A 108 2.76 1.61 5.78
N LYS A 109 3.01 2.87 5.40
CA LYS A 109 2.35 4.04 6.00
C LYS A 109 0.83 3.91 5.93
N ALA A 110 0.30 3.57 4.76
CA ALA A 110 -1.13 3.41 4.55
C ALA A 110 -1.72 2.27 5.41
N LEU A 111 -1.06 1.10 5.43
CA LEU A 111 -1.51 -0.05 6.22
C LEU A 111 -1.38 0.18 7.73
N VAL A 112 -0.28 0.75 8.22
CA VAL A 112 -0.13 1.08 9.65
C VAL A 112 -1.20 2.07 10.09
N HIS A 113 -1.48 3.09 9.28
CA HIS A 113 -2.53 4.06 9.57
C HIS A 113 -3.93 3.41 9.60
N ALA A 114 -4.23 2.52 8.65
CA ALA A 114 -5.47 1.75 8.66
C ALA A 114 -5.56 0.80 9.86
N GLY A 115 -4.46 0.13 10.22
CA GLY A 115 -4.40 -0.73 11.38
C GLY A 115 -4.71 0.01 12.68
N ARG A 116 -4.16 1.21 12.86
CA ARG A 116 -4.51 2.09 13.98
C ARG A 116 -5.98 2.49 13.98
N LYS A 117 -6.48 2.96 12.84
CA LYS A 117 -7.87 3.45 12.69
C LYS A 117 -8.92 2.38 12.98
N PHE A 118 -8.67 1.14 12.56
CA PHE A 118 -9.60 0.02 12.71
C PHE A 118 -9.24 -0.93 13.85
N ASN A 119 -8.26 -0.57 14.69
CA ASN A 119 -7.78 -1.38 15.81
C ASN A 119 -7.39 -2.82 15.41
N LEU A 120 -6.59 -2.93 14.35
CA LEU A 120 -6.10 -4.20 13.79
C LEU A 120 -4.69 -4.53 14.31
N GLU A 121 -4.21 -5.74 14.04
CA GLU A 121 -2.82 -6.14 14.32
C GLU A 121 -1.87 -5.54 13.27
N TYR A 122 -1.11 -4.49 13.64
CA TYR A 122 -0.21 -3.78 12.73
C TYR A 122 1.26 -3.73 13.19
N ALA A 123 1.63 -4.41 14.29
CA ALA A 123 2.97 -4.28 14.87
C ALA A 123 4.08 -4.76 13.93
N ALA A 124 3.85 -5.85 13.18
CA ALA A 124 4.80 -6.37 12.19
C ALA A 124 5.06 -5.36 11.05
N LEU A 125 4.00 -4.73 10.55
CA LEU A 125 4.10 -3.69 9.50
C LEU A 125 4.78 -2.43 10.05
N GLU A 126 4.46 -2.03 11.27
CA GLU A 126 5.09 -0.86 11.91
C GLU A 126 6.58 -1.09 12.16
N SER A 127 6.96 -2.29 12.62
CA SER A 127 8.37 -2.66 12.81
C SER A 127 9.14 -2.59 11.49
N ARG A 128 8.55 -3.08 10.39
CA ARG A 128 9.14 -3.02 9.05
C ARG A 128 9.25 -1.57 8.55
N LEU A 129 8.25 -0.73 8.80
CA LEU A 129 8.29 0.70 8.47
C LEU A 129 9.43 1.41 9.21
N LYS A 130 9.57 1.15 10.52
CA LYS A 130 10.64 1.72 11.36
C LYS A 130 12.03 1.37 10.85
N ALA A 131 12.23 0.19 10.25
CA ALA A 131 13.51 -0.20 9.66
C ALA A 131 13.93 0.66 8.44
N TYR A 132 13.01 1.41 7.84
CA TYR A 132 13.31 2.31 6.72
C TYR A 132 13.51 3.78 7.10
N VAL A 133 12.88 4.22 8.19
CA VAL A 133 12.80 5.63 8.61
C VAL A 133 13.52 5.93 9.92
N GLY A 134 13.99 4.89 10.61
CA GLY A 134 14.78 4.96 11.86
C GLY A 134 16.28 4.89 11.64
#